data_AF-A0A7S2YUT1-F1
#
_entry.id   AF-A0A7S2YUT1-F1
#
_cell.length_a   1.000
_cell.length_b   1.000
_cell.length_c   1.000
_cell.angle_alpha   90.00
_cell.angle_beta   90.00
_cell.angle_gamma   90.00
#
_symmetry.space_group_name_H-M   'P 1'
#
loop_
_entity.id
_entity.type
_entity.pdbx_description
1 polymer ?
#
loop_
_entity_poly.entity_id
_entity_poly.type
_entity_poly.pdbx_seq_one_letter_code
_entity_poly.pdbx_strand_id
1 'polypeptide(L)'
;KVEAKDVDRQKYGDNHSVSTSRCEVDEAFEHLLWNAAHLLRVGARLVCFLPVQREDYTPSTRPANVCLELLHDCEDVLQSKFARRLLVYVKRRDPTDEEW
;
A
#
# COMPACT_ATOMS: atom_id res chain seq x y z
N LYS A 1 -7.89 -18.90 -51.63
CA LYS A 1 -7.52 -17.56 -52.17
C LYS A 1 -8.80 -16.73 -52.09
N VAL A 2 -9.03 -15.89 -51.09
CA VAL A 2 -8.17 -14.86 -50.48
C VAL A 2 -8.39 -14.84 -48.95
N GLU A 3 -7.29 -14.68 -48.22
CA GLU A 3 -7.21 -14.48 -46.77
C GLU A 3 -7.80 -13.13 -46.34
N ALA A 4 -8.50 -13.10 -45.20
CA ALA A 4 -8.71 -11.89 -44.43
C ALA A 4 -7.97 -12.06 -43.09
N LYS A 5 -6.94 -11.22 -42.92
CA LYS A 5 -5.92 -11.27 -41.89
C LYS A 5 -6.50 -11.10 -40.49
N ASP A 6 -5.97 -11.89 -39.57
CA ASP A 6 -6.00 -11.66 -38.13
C ASP A 6 -5.60 -10.22 -37.81
N VAL A 7 -6.50 -9.49 -37.17
CA VAL A 7 -6.15 -8.21 -36.54
C VAL A 7 -5.62 -8.56 -35.14
N ASP A 8 -4.31 -8.74 -35.10
CA ASP A 8 -3.50 -8.77 -33.90
C ASP A 8 -3.81 -7.54 -33.04
N ARG A 9 -4.52 -7.75 -31.92
CA ARG A 9 -4.72 -6.72 -30.90
C ARG A 9 -3.41 -6.60 -30.13
N GLN A 10 -2.47 -5.91 -30.76
CA GLN A 10 -1.10 -5.78 -30.31
C GLN A 10 -1.03 -5.12 -28.93
N LYS A 11 -0.59 -5.95 -27.98
CA LYS A 11 0.31 -5.69 -26.84
C LYS A 11 0.29 -4.28 -26.26
N TYR A 12 -0.30 -4.17 -25.06
CA TYR A 12 -0.01 -3.09 -24.13
C TYR A 12 1.51 -3.05 -23.90
N GLY A 13 2.15 -2.06 -24.52
CA GLY A 13 3.57 -1.76 -24.37
C GLY A 13 3.85 -1.22 -22.97
N ASP A 14 4.97 -1.68 -22.43
CA ASP A 14 5.68 -1.16 -21.27
C ASP A 14 4.89 -0.97 -19.98
N ASN A 15 4.74 -2.09 -19.27
CA ASN A 15 4.81 -2.07 -17.82
C ASN A 15 6.23 -1.63 -17.40
N HIS A 16 6.54 -0.34 -17.51
CA HIS A 16 7.60 0.27 -16.69
C HIS A 16 7.08 0.37 -15.26
N SER A 17 6.86 -0.78 -14.61
CA SER A 17 7.01 -0.81 -13.16
C SER A 17 8.50 -0.60 -12.95
N VAL A 18 8.91 0.63 -12.64
CA VAL A 18 10.16 0.85 -11.92
C VAL A 18 10.08 -0.14 -10.76
N SER A 19 10.98 -1.13 -10.75
CA SER A 19 11.01 -2.19 -9.76
C SER A 19 11.29 -1.58 -8.39
N THR A 20 10.28 -0.95 -7.79
CA THR A 20 10.28 -0.68 -6.36
C THR A 20 10.25 -2.06 -5.73
N SER A 21 11.40 -2.51 -5.25
CA SER A 21 11.49 -3.77 -4.53
C SER A 21 10.51 -3.71 -3.35
N ARG A 22 9.87 -4.83 -2.95
CA ARG A 22 8.90 -4.81 -1.83
C ARG A 22 9.47 -4.13 -0.59
N CYS A 23 10.77 -4.32 -0.36
CA CYS A 23 11.55 -3.68 0.69
C CYS A 23 11.43 -2.14 0.70
N GLU A 24 11.46 -1.49 -0.47
CA GLU A 24 11.35 -0.03 -0.57
C GLU A 24 9.94 0.47 -0.24
N VAL A 25 8.91 -0.32 -0.55
CA VAL A 25 7.52 0.04 -0.22
C VAL A 25 7.29 -0.08 1.28
N ASP A 26 7.79 -1.15 1.88
CA ASP A 26 7.68 -1.39 3.33
C ASP A 26 8.37 -0.25 4.11
N GLU A 27 9.62 0.09 3.75
CA GLU A 27 10.38 1.19 4.36
C GLU A 27 9.69 2.55 4.17
N ALA A 28 9.13 2.82 2.98
CA ALA A 28 8.37 4.05 2.74
C ALA A 28 7.12 4.14 3.64
N PHE A 29 6.45 3.02 3.88
CA PHE A 29 5.29 2.96 4.77
C PHE A 29 5.66 3.08 6.24
N GLU A 30 6.77 2.50 6.67
CA GLU A 30 7.32 2.70 8.02
C GLU A 30 7.60 4.19 8.27
N HIS A 31 8.31 4.85 7.35
CA HIS A 31 8.57 6.29 7.43
C HIS A 31 7.27 7.10 7.39
N LEU A 32 6.27 6.72 6.60
CA LEU A 32 4.97 7.39 6.58
C LEU A 32 4.28 7.31 7.94
N LEU A 33 4.20 6.13 8.54
CA LEU A 33 3.55 5.92 9.83
C LEU A 33 4.31 6.64 10.96
N TRP A 34 5.64 6.62 10.90
CA TRP A 34 6.51 7.36 11.79
C TRP A 34 6.19 8.87 11.77
N ASN A 35 6.22 9.47 10.58
CA ASN A 35 5.92 10.89 10.42
C ASN A 35 4.48 11.22 10.84
N ALA A 36 3.51 10.36 10.51
CA ALA A 36 2.14 10.54 10.93
C ALA A 36 1.98 10.51 12.46
N ALA A 37 2.71 9.63 13.15
CA ALA A 37 2.73 9.60 14.62
C ALA A 37 3.25 10.91 15.23
N HIS A 38 4.20 11.60 14.58
CA HIS A 38 4.76 12.87 15.07
C HIS A 38 3.92 14.09 14.70
N LEU A 39 3.37 14.11 13.50
CA LEU A 39 2.72 15.28 12.92
C LEU A 39 1.22 15.36 13.24
N LEU A 40 0.56 14.22 13.45
CA LEU A 40 -0.87 14.20 13.76
C LEU A 40 -1.12 14.52 15.23
N ARG A 41 -2.26 15.16 15.51
CA ARG A 41 -2.79 15.28 16.88
C ARG A 41 -3.44 13.95 17.32
N VAL A 42 -3.45 13.66 18.61
CA VAL A 42 -4.21 12.51 19.15
C VAL A 42 -5.68 12.58 18.73
N GLY A 43 -6.23 11.46 18.27
CA GLY A 43 -7.57 11.32 17.72
C GLY A 43 -7.69 11.63 16.22
N ALA A 44 -6.67 12.24 15.59
CA ALA A 44 -6.66 12.42 14.13
C ALA A 44 -6.46 11.09 13.40
N ARG A 45 -6.90 11.05 12.14
CA ARG A 45 -6.87 9.86 11.29
C ARG A 45 -5.91 10.03 10.12
N LEU A 46 -5.14 8.98 9.84
CA LEU A 46 -4.38 8.82 8.62
C LEU A 46 -5.14 7.89 7.69
N VAL A 47 -5.30 8.27 6.42
CA VAL A 47 -5.89 7.43 5.37
C VAL A 47 -4.86 7.28 4.26
N CYS A 48 -4.50 6.05 3.91
CA CYS A 48 -3.49 5.78 2.89
C CYS A 48 -3.79 4.53 2.05
N PHE A 49 -3.23 4.48 0.83
CA PHE A 49 -3.35 3.34 -0.08
C PHE A 49 -2.04 2.55 -0.11
N LEU A 50 -2.05 1.30 0.35
CA LEU A 50 -0.93 0.38 0.27
C LEU A 50 -1.08 -0.54 -0.96
N PRO A 51 -0.20 -0.47 -1.96
CA PRO A 51 -0.19 -1.45 -3.04
C PRO A 51 0.27 -2.81 -2.51
N VAL A 52 -0.43 -3.89 -2.86
CA VAL A 52 -0.12 -5.24 -2.37
C VAL A 52 -0.20 -6.28 -3.48
N GLN A 53 0.65 -7.29 -3.41
CA GLN A 53 0.38 -8.57 -4.06
C GLN A 53 -0.57 -9.36 -3.17
N ARG A 54 -1.70 -9.77 -3.76
CA ARG A 54 -2.86 -10.24 -3.01
C ARG A 54 -2.59 -11.53 -2.22
N GLU A 55 -1.72 -12.38 -2.76
CA GLU A 55 -1.31 -13.66 -2.19
C GLU A 55 -0.34 -13.48 -0.99
N ASP A 56 0.34 -12.33 -0.92
CA ASP A 56 1.34 -12.05 0.11
C ASP A 56 0.81 -11.19 1.25
N TYR A 57 -0.37 -10.60 1.07
CA TYR A 57 -0.96 -9.73 2.07
C TYR A 57 -1.54 -10.53 3.22
N THR A 58 -0.97 -10.36 4.41
CA THR A 58 -1.47 -10.95 5.65
C THR A 58 -1.63 -9.85 6.71
N PRO A 59 -2.47 -10.05 7.75
CA PRO A 59 -2.60 -9.08 8.83
C PRO A 59 -1.26 -8.75 9.53
N SER A 60 -0.31 -9.68 9.52
CA SER A 60 1.05 -9.56 10.06
C SER A 60 2.01 -8.76 9.19
N THR A 61 1.79 -8.68 7.87
CA THR A 61 2.63 -7.91 6.95
C THR A 61 2.13 -6.48 6.78
N ARG A 62 1.18 -6.05 7.60
CA ARG A 62 0.64 -4.69 7.52
C ARG A 62 1.59 -3.73 8.21
N PRO A 63 1.84 -2.55 7.61
CA PRO A 63 2.55 -1.48 8.29
C PRO A 63 1.86 -1.15 9.63
N ALA A 64 2.65 -1.04 10.69
CA ALA A 64 2.17 -0.77 12.03
C ALA A 64 3.06 0.25 12.74
N ASN A 65 2.48 1.00 13.67
CA ASN A 65 3.20 1.90 14.55
C ASN A 65 2.48 1.94 15.91
N VAL A 66 3.23 1.93 17.01
CA VAL A 66 2.69 1.84 18.37
C VAL A 66 1.78 3.01 18.77
N CYS A 67 1.87 4.15 18.10
CA CYS A 67 1.01 5.31 18.32
C CYS A 67 -0.24 5.33 17.42
N LEU A 68 -0.27 4.50 16.38
CA LEU A 68 -1.31 4.48 15.35
C LEU A 68 -2.06 3.15 15.38
N GLU A 69 -3.33 3.18 15.75
CA GLU A 69 -4.20 2.01 15.71
C GLU A 69 -4.91 1.92 14.34
N LEU A 70 -4.83 0.76 13.69
CA LEU A 70 -5.56 0.50 12.46
C LEU A 70 -7.06 0.27 12.75
N LEU A 71 -7.91 1.13 12.22
CA LEU A 71 -9.37 1.07 12.35
C LEU A 71 -10.04 0.33 11.19
N HIS A 72 -9.60 0.60 9.96
CA HIS A 72 -10.19 0.03 8.76
C HIS A 72 -9.11 -0.41 7.78
N ASP A 73 -9.44 -1.48 7.07
CA ASP A 73 -8.55 -2.14 6.13
C ASP A 73 -9.41 -2.73 5.01
N CYS A 74 -9.56 -1.97 3.92
CA CYS A 74 -10.44 -2.32 2.81
C CYS A 74 -9.64 -2.72 1.58
N GLU A 75 -10.04 -3.78 0.89
CA GLU A 75 -9.41 -4.24 -0.35
C GLU A 75 -10.07 -3.62 -1.58
N ASP A 76 -9.26 -3.16 -2.54
CA ASP A 76 -9.68 -2.78 -3.88
C ASP A 76 -8.81 -3.52 -4.92
N VAL A 77 -9.42 -4.39 -5.71
CA VAL A 77 -8.73 -5.31 -6.64
C VAL A 77 -8.52 -4.62 -7.99
N LEU A 78 -7.26 -4.56 -8.44
CA LEU A 78 -6.91 -3.90 -9.70
C LEU A 78 -6.77 -4.88 -10.86
N GLN A 79 -6.04 -5.97 -10.63
CA GLN A 79 -5.80 -7.08 -11.56
C GLN A 79 -5.68 -8.38 -10.76
N SER A 80 -5.72 -9.56 -11.38
CA SER A 80 -5.93 -10.82 -10.62
C SER A 80 -4.95 -11.04 -9.46
N LYS A 81 -3.69 -10.57 -9.59
CA LYS A 81 -2.62 -10.75 -8.59
C LYS A 81 -2.35 -9.53 -7.70
N PHE A 82 -2.87 -8.36 -8.07
CA PHE A 82 -2.55 -7.09 -7.43
C PHE A 82 -3.81 -6.40 -6.91
N ALA A 83 -3.73 -5.92 -5.68
CA ALA A 83 -4.76 -5.12 -5.06
C ALA A 83 -4.13 -3.86 -4.44
N ARG A 84 -4.98 -2.92 -4.02
CA ARG A 84 -4.60 -1.85 -3.09
C ARG A 84 -5.40 -2.01 -1.80
N ARG A 85 -4.79 -1.74 -0.65
CA ARG A 85 -5.46 -1.67 0.64
C ARG A 85 -5.68 -0.22 1.02
N LEU A 86 -6.93 0.18 1.25
CA LEU A 86 -7.25 1.45 1.87
C LEU A 86 -7.18 1.25 3.40
N LEU A 87 -6.13 1.78 4.00
CA LEU A 87 -5.85 1.67 5.42
C LEU A 87 -6.25 2.97 6.13
N VAL A 88 -6.94 2.84 7.26
CA VAL A 88 -7.33 3.97 8.10
C VAL A 88 -6.77 3.76 9.49
N TYR A 89 -5.86 4.62 9.90
CA TYR A 89 -5.28 4.62 11.25
C TYR A 89 -5.83 5.79 12.06
N VAL A 90 -5.83 5.66 13.39
CA VAL A 90 -6.07 6.75 14.32
C VAL A 90 -4.90 6.88 15.29
N LYS A 91 -4.44 8.12 15.54
CA LYS A 91 -3.42 8.37 16.56
C LYS A 91 -4.02 8.23 17.95
N ARG A 92 -3.53 7.29 18.75
CA ARG A 92 -4.04 7.02 20.12
C ARG A 92 -3.26 7.75 21.21
N ARG A 93 -1.98 8.02 20.97
CA ARG A 93 -1.09 8.72 21.89
C ARG A 93 0.04 9.39 21.13
N ASP A 94 0.78 10.24 21.82
CA ASP A 94 2.03 10.79 21.31
C ASP A 94 3.18 9.77 21.39
N PRO A 95 4.13 9.82 20.45
CA PRO A 95 5.34 9.01 20.49
C PRO A 95 6.23 9.42 21.67
N THR A 96 6.95 8.46 22.24
CA THR A 96 8.03 8.75 23.20
C THR A 96 9.37 8.86 22.46
N ASP A 97 10.35 9.52 23.06
CA ASP A 97 11.68 9.74 22.44
C ASP A 97 12.45 8.44 22.14
N GLU A 98 12.01 7.30 22.69
CA GLU A 98 12.68 5.99 22.59
C GLU A 98 12.09 5.08 21.50
N GLU A 99 10.92 5.43 20.97
CA GLU A 99 10.26 4.64 19.95
C GLU A 99 10.79 5.12 18.62
N TRP A 100 11.71 4.42 17.97
CA TRP A 100 12.11 4.60 16.56
C TRP A 100 12.08 3.23 15.89
#